data_AF-A0A7L4ZC21-F1
#
_entry.id   AF-A0A7L4ZC21-F1
#
_cell.length_a   1.000
_cell.length_b   1.000
_cell.length_c   1.000
_cell.angle_alpha   90.00
_cell.angle_beta   90.00
_cell.angle_gamma   90.00
#
_symmetry.space_group_name_H-M   'P 1'
#
loop_
_entity.id
_entity.type
_entity.pdbx_description
1 polymer ?
#
loop_
_entity_poly.entity_id
_entity_poly.type
_entity_poly.pdbx_seq_one_letter_code
_entity_poly.pdbx_strand_id
1 'polypeptide(L)'
;MAADATTTGEHLPYHRLSAAGVRALASGEGDGAVMAELLRAERSRRLLLLRALRNGASPKDTGPDGTDAFAQGWELLERAQRHAPEVCEDLLMSPNTGMWVSLAVRRIRGRVYEDAPHWVVMGHLAALAAAAAARAGLDFGITVPVRRGLVPLPTLGCAVLPDPGPWGTARVTGRTGRVRVTGAGGAVEVPADPDRRAPDWIPVRRTTLGAGDRTKTLVLEELDPYRTFPHPSEPSLLPPAEAAYWEASLAEAWEVLLRDDPESAEAMRRGLLSVAPTPVRERFRPHSSTAGDAFGGVTASRPDDVAQLAATLVHEFQHTKLGGLMHLEPLIEPSAAPETPETLLYAPWRDDPRPLGGLLQGIYAFFGVTRFWRAHRNSADPGYAPLAHFEFALWRGQVWAALNAVGGHERLTPLGRYVVERLTERCAAWMTEEVPATPLRLAEEAAADHRARWRAHHLRPPAKAVEEAVRAWQRGAEEPPSALAAEPLLAPDEGVRFSDSTAVLARHHLGDPGGAWRRPGGVDGADPAEVRLLHGAYAEARAAFADRLSAEGAPVSAWAGLGRALAADPAHRAAAGLLRHHPERARAVQDALAARTGRRADPVRLAAWLAV
;
A
#
# COMPACT_ATOMS: atom_id res chain seq x y z
N MET A 1 4.99 -15.34 28.75
CA MET A 1 5.26 -16.03 30.04
C MET A 1 6.60 -16.74 29.96
N ALA A 2 7.23 -16.92 31.13
CA ALA A 2 8.67 -17.02 31.37
C ALA A 2 9.40 -18.23 30.76
N ALA A 3 10.73 -18.07 30.75
CA ALA A 3 11.76 -18.96 30.22
C ALA A 3 11.68 -20.38 30.77
N ASP A 4 11.91 -21.35 29.87
CA ASP A 4 12.43 -22.65 30.25
C ASP A 4 13.77 -22.84 29.52
N ALA A 5 14.83 -22.71 30.30
CA ALA A 5 16.21 -22.80 29.87
C ALA A 5 16.73 -24.20 30.21
N THR A 6 16.19 -25.23 29.55
CA THR A 6 16.79 -26.56 29.50
C THR A 6 16.27 -27.33 28.29
N THR A 7 16.90 -27.12 27.13
CA THR A 7 16.87 -28.11 26.05
C THR A 7 18.27 -28.26 25.46
N THR A 8 19.03 -29.19 26.03
CA THR A 8 20.08 -29.91 25.31
C THR A 8 19.40 -30.81 24.27
N GLY A 9 19.32 -30.34 23.03
CA GLY A 9 18.81 -31.10 21.88
C GLY A 9 18.55 -30.23 20.65
N GLU A 10 19.44 -30.34 19.65
CA GLU A 10 19.38 -30.03 18.20
C GLU A 10 18.21 -29.23 17.55
N HIS A 11 17.55 -28.31 18.25
CA HIS A 11 16.63 -27.34 17.64
C HIS A 11 17.15 -25.93 17.84
N LEU A 12 17.47 -25.26 16.73
CA LEU A 12 17.76 -23.82 16.76
C LEU A 12 16.56 -23.09 17.36
N PRO A 13 16.75 -22.19 18.33
CA PRO A 13 15.65 -21.46 18.93
C PRO A 13 14.95 -20.60 17.88
N TYR A 14 13.62 -20.59 17.90
CA TYR A 14 12.83 -19.70 17.05
C TYR A 14 13.05 -18.24 17.46
N HIS A 15 13.12 -17.35 16.48
CA HIS A 15 13.11 -15.91 16.76
C HIS A 15 11.81 -15.54 17.46
N ARG A 16 11.92 -14.69 18.48
CA ARG A 16 10.79 -14.14 19.22
C ARG A 16 11.04 -12.67 19.49
N LEU A 17 9.98 -11.89 19.49
CA LEU A 17 10.00 -10.53 19.98
C LEU A 17 10.06 -10.52 21.51
N SER A 18 10.71 -9.50 22.07
CA SER A 18 10.60 -9.23 23.49
C SER A 18 9.16 -8.84 23.85
N ALA A 19 8.79 -9.05 25.11
CA ALA A 19 7.47 -8.62 25.58
C ALA A 19 7.27 -7.10 25.42
N ALA A 20 8.35 -6.31 25.50
CA ALA A 20 8.32 -4.88 25.22
C ALA A 20 8.05 -4.60 23.74
N GLY A 21 8.73 -5.31 22.83
CA GLY A 21 8.52 -5.21 21.39
C GLY A 21 7.10 -5.55 20.97
N VAL A 22 6.52 -6.63 21.52
CA VAL A 22 5.12 -6.99 21.27
C VAL A 22 4.16 -5.89 21.72
N ARG A 23 4.35 -5.31 22.91
CA ARG A 23 3.49 -4.22 23.42
C ARG A 23 3.59 -2.95 22.57
N ALA A 24 4.81 -2.59 22.15
CA ALA A 24 5.06 -1.43 21.30
C ALA A 24 4.39 -1.61 19.94
N LEU A 25 4.62 -2.74 19.26
CA LEU A 25 4.00 -3.02 17.97
C LEU A 25 2.48 -3.11 18.06
N ALA A 26 1.93 -3.72 19.12
CA ALA A 26 0.48 -3.76 19.34
C ALA A 26 -0.14 -2.37 19.52
N SER A 27 0.65 -1.38 19.94
CA SER A 27 0.21 0.01 20.09
C SER A 27 0.44 0.85 18.82
N GLY A 28 0.84 0.24 17.70
CA GLY A 28 1.21 0.94 16.46
C GLY A 28 2.55 1.67 16.51
N GLU A 29 3.32 1.46 17.58
CA GLU A 29 4.60 2.08 17.92
C GLU A 29 5.75 1.13 17.52
N GLY A 30 6.94 1.32 18.09
CA GLY A 30 8.09 0.46 17.87
C GLY A 30 9.31 1.28 17.50
N ASP A 31 10.14 1.56 18.51
CA ASP A 31 11.36 2.35 18.39
C ASP A 31 12.50 1.60 17.66
N GLY A 32 13.68 2.20 17.66
CA GLY A 32 14.86 1.59 17.05
C GLY A 32 15.28 0.24 17.65
N ALA A 33 14.99 -0.04 18.92
CA ALA A 33 15.30 -1.32 19.54
C ALA A 33 14.36 -2.42 19.04
N VAL A 34 13.05 -2.12 18.95
CA VAL A 34 12.07 -3.03 18.34
C VAL A 34 12.40 -3.30 16.88
N MET A 35 12.81 -2.28 16.13
CA MET A 35 13.26 -2.47 14.76
C MET A 35 14.49 -3.37 14.65
N ALA A 36 15.43 -3.31 15.59
CA ALA A 36 16.57 -4.22 15.63
C ALA A 36 16.16 -5.68 15.93
N GLU A 37 15.07 -5.91 16.68
CA GLU A 37 14.49 -7.25 16.85
C GLU A 37 13.90 -7.78 15.54
N LEU A 38 13.12 -6.94 14.85
CA LEU A 38 12.52 -7.29 13.55
C LEU A 38 13.59 -7.56 12.49
N LEU A 39 14.62 -6.72 12.38
CA LEU A 39 15.72 -6.92 11.44
C LEU A 39 16.45 -8.25 11.67
N ARG A 40 16.65 -8.66 12.93
CA ARG A 40 17.23 -9.98 13.25
C ARG A 40 16.32 -11.13 12.84
N ALA A 41 15.01 -10.98 13.03
CA ALA A 41 14.03 -11.96 12.55
C ALA A 41 14.03 -12.07 11.02
N GLU A 42 14.05 -10.93 10.32
CA GLU A 42 14.11 -10.89 8.86
C GLU A 42 15.39 -11.49 8.31
N ARG A 43 16.53 -11.21 8.93
CA ARG A 43 17.79 -11.86 8.60
C ARG A 43 17.68 -13.39 8.67
N SER A 44 17.15 -13.90 9.78
CA SER A 44 16.95 -15.34 9.98
C SER A 44 15.99 -15.94 8.95
N ARG A 45 14.86 -15.26 8.69
CA ARG A 45 13.90 -15.63 7.65
C ARG A 45 14.57 -15.73 6.28
N ARG A 46 15.36 -14.75 5.88
CA ARG A 46 16.02 -14.72 4.56
C ARG A 46 17.06 -15.85 4.43
N LEU A 47 17.80 -16.17 5.49
CA LEU A 47 18.68 -17.34 5.51
C LEU A 47 17.91 -18.67 5.37
N LEU A 48 16.75 -18.79 6.02
CA LEU A 48 15.88 -19.96 5.86
C LEU A 48 15.30 -20.07 4.44
N LEU A 49 14.94 -18.93 3.82
CA LEU A 49 14.47 -18.89 2.43
C LEU A 49 15.60 -19.27 1.45
N LEU A 50 16.82 -18.77 1.64
CA LEU A 50 17.99 -19.18 0.86
C LEU A 50 18.28 -20.68 1.01
N ARG A 51 18.16 -21.23 2.23
CA ARG A 51 18.30 -22.68 2.47
C ARG A 51 17.20 -23.47 1.76
N ALA A 52 15.95 -23.01 1.82
CA ALA A 52 14.84 -23.65 1.10
C ALA A 52 15.06 -23.59 -0.42
N LEU A 53 15.58 -22.48 -0.93
CA LEU A 53 15.92 -22.31 -2.34
C LEU A 53 17.03 -23.27 -2.77
N ARG A 54 18.12 -23.38 -1.99
CA ARG A 54 19.22 -24.32 -2.24
C ARG A 54 18.73 -25.77 -2.27
N ASN A 55 17.84 -26.14 -1.36
CA ASN A 55 17.30 -27.50 -1.28
C ASN A 55 16.33 -27.82 -2.44
N GLY A 56 15.68 -26.81 -3.00
CA GLY A 56 14.73 -26.95 -4.10
C GLY A 56 15.32 -26.75 -5.50
N ALA A 57 16.53 -26.20 -5.61
CA ALA A 57 17.23 -26.01 -6.88
C ALA A 57 17.64 -27.36 -7.48
N SER A 58 17.43 -27.52 -8.79
CA SER A 58 17.80 -28.72 -9.54
C SER A 58 19.02 -28.45 -10.43
N PRO A 59 19.94 -29.41 -10.61
CA PRO A 59 21.01 -29.31 -11.60
C PRO A 59 20.53 -29.15 -13.06
N LYS A 60 19.22 -29.34 -13.30
CA LYS A 60 18.59 -29.11 -14.62
C LYS A 60 18.21 -27.65 -14.86
N ASP A 61 18.37 -26.76 -13.87
CA ASP A 61 18.04 -25.34 -13.95
C ASP A 61 19.15 -24.51 -14.63
N THR A 62 19.95 -25.13 -15.51
CA THR A 62 21.09 -24.50 -16.17
C THR A 62 20.66 -23.42 -17.15
N GLY A 63 21.51 -22.38 -17.28
CA GLY A 63 21.32 -21.33 -18.27
C GLY A 63 21.50 -21.83 -19.71
N PRO A 64 21.27 -20.95 -20.70
CA PRO A 64 21.39 -21.29 -22.13
C PRO A 64 22.74 -21.91 -22.51
N ASP A 65 23.80 -21.54 -21.80
CA ASP A 65 25.17 -22.00 -22.02
C ASP A 65 25.51 -23.28 -21.23
N GLY A 66 24.51 -23.96 -20.67
CA GLY A 66 24.69 -25.14 -19.81
C GLY A 66 25.30 -24.83 -18.43
N THR A 67 25.45 -23.56 -18.09
CA THR A 67 26.07 -23.11 -16.83
C THR A 67 25.09 -23.18 -15.67
N ASP A 68 25.50 -23.83 -14.58
CA ASP A 68 24.80 -23.79 -13.30
C ASP A 68 25.16 -22.48 -12.55
N ALA A 69 24.50 -21.39 -12.94
CA ALA A 69 24.72 -20.08 -12.35
C ALA A 69 24.35 -20.04 -10.85
N PHE A 70 23.44 -20.91 -10.41
CA PHE A 70 23.04 -20.97 -9.01
C PHE A 70 24.15 -21.56 -8.14
N ALA A 71 24.69 -22.74 -8.51
CA ALA A 71 25.78 -23.36 -7.76
C ALA A 71 27.04 -22.48 -7.73
N GLN A 72 27.43 -21.90 -8.87
CA GLN A 72 28.57 -20.97 -8.93
C GLN A 72 28.33 -19.71 -8.10
N GLY A 73 27.12 -19.15 -8.15
CA GLY A 73 26.73 -18.01 -7.32
C GLY A 73 26.80 -18.34 -5.83
N TRP A 74 26.34 -19.53 -5.44
CA TRP A 74 26.39 -19.99 -4.06
C TRP A 74 27.82 -20.10 -3.53
N GLU A 75 28.71 -20.77 -4.28
CA GLU A 75 30.13 -20.91 -3.90
C GLU A 75 30.85 -19.56 -3.81
N LEU A 76 30.59 -18.65 -4.75
CA LEU A 76 31.17 -17.32 -4.73
C LEU A 76 30.66 -16.48 -3.56
N LEU A 77 29.37 -16.59 -3.23
CA LEU A 77 28.79 -15.91 -2.07
C LEU A 77 29.37 -16.44 -0.75
N GLU A 78 29.60 -17.75 -0.61
CA GLU A 78 30.28 -18.33 0.55
C GLU A 78 31.74 -17.86 0.68
N ARG A 79 32.43 -17.64 -0.45
CA ARG A 79 33.77 -17.02 -0.45
C ARG A 79 33.71 -15.56 0.00
N ALA A 80 32.78 -14.77 -0.56
CA ALA A 80 32.58 -13.37 -0.18
C ALA A 80 32.23 -13.24 1.30
N GLN A 81 31.32 -14.07 1.81
CA GLN A 81 30.89 -14.06 3.22
C GLN A 81 32.04 -14.35 4.19
N ARG A 82 32.99 -15.22 3.80
CA ARG A 82 34.18 -15.51 4.62
C ARG A 82 35.21 -14.38 4.62
N HIS A 83 35.25 -13.58 3.55
CA HIS A 83 36.23 -12.50 3.40
C HIS A 83 35.71 -11.15 3.92
N ALA A 84 34.48 -10.81 3.58
CA ALA A 84 33.82 -9.53 3.86
C ALA A 84 32.35 -9.78 4.30
N PRO A 85 32.14 -10.29 5.53
CA PRO A 85 30.81 -10.67 6.01
C PRO A 85 29.80 -9.52 6.02
N GLU A 86 30.25 -8.29 6.25
CA GLU A 86 29.43 -7.07 6.24
C GLU A 86 28.84 -6.77 4.86
N VAL A 87 29.59 -7.00 3.78
CA VAL A 87 29.09 -6.83 2.40
C VAL A 87 27.95 -7.80 2.10
N CYS A 88 28.10 -9.05 2.54
CA CYS A 88 27.06 -10.06 2.38
C CYS A 88 25.84 -9.77 3.25
N GLU A 89 26.03 -9.22 4.45
CA GLU A 89 24.92 -8.79 5.29
C GLU A 89 24.12 -7.64 4.66
N ASP A 90 24.80 -6.62 4.11
CA ASP A 90 24.14 -5.52 3.39
C ASP A 90 23.29 -6.02 2.21
N LEU A 91 23.84 -6.95 1.42
CA LEU A 91 23.13 -7.57 0.30
C LEU A 91 21.95 -8.40 0.79
N LEU A 92 22.18 -9.27 1.79
CA LEU A 92 21.14 -10.11 2.36
C LEU A 92 19.99 -9.26 2.91
N MET A 93 20.28 -8.12 3.52
CA MET A 93 19.31 -7.22 4.14
C MET A 93 18.69 -6.19 3.18
N SER A 94 19.15 -6.09 1.93
CA SER A 94 18.49 -5.29 0.89
C SER A 94 17.02 -5.72 0.69
N PRO A 95 16.03 -4.80 0.65
CA PRO A 95 14.63 -5.15 0.42
C PRO A 95 14.40 -6.00 -0.83
N ASN A 96 15.10 -5.68 -1.92
CA ASN A 96 14.92 -6.35 -3.21
C ASN A 96 15.41 -7.81 -3.15
N THR A 97 16.45 -8.10 -2.37
CA THR A 97 16.93 -9.48 -2.14
C THR A 97 15.90 -10.31 -1.37
N GLY A 98 15.22 -9.70 -0.39
CA GLY A 98 14.10 -10.33 0.32
C GLY A 98 12.94 -10.66 -0.63
N MET A 99 12.55 -9.71 -1.49
CA MET A 99 11.53 -9.93 -2.52
C MET A 99 11.93 -11.05 -3.48
N TRP A 100 13.14 -10.99 -4.04
CA TRP A 100 13.65 -11.99 -4.96
C TRP A 100 13.60 -13.39 -4.36
N VAL A 101 14.19 -13.60 -3.18
CA VAL A 101 14.29 -14.95 -2.60
C VAL A 101 12.91 -15.52 -2.28
N SER A 102 11.96 -14.69 -1.83
CA SER A 102 10.57 -15.10 -1.63
C SER A 102 9.89 -15.51 -2.95
N LEU A 103 10.05 -14.74 -4.02
CA LEU A 103 9.51 -15.09 -5.34
C LEU A 103 10.17 -16.34 -5.93
N ALA A 104 11.49 -16.49 -5.79
CA ALA A 104 12.25 -17.65 -6.25
C ALA A 104 11.79 -18.94 -5.53
N VAL A 105 11.59 -18.89 -4.20
CA VAL A 105 11.04 -20.02 -3.43
C VAL A 105 9.60 -20.37 -3.84
N ARG A 106 8.78 -19.38 -4.20
CA ARG A 106 7.44 -19.65 -4.74
C ARG A 106 7.49 -20.26 -6.13
N ARG A 107 8.48 -19.87 -6.94
CA ARG A 107 8.70 -20.39 -8.30
C ARG A 107 9.08 -21.86 -8.31
N ILE A 108 10.00 -22.29 -7.44
CA ILE A 108 10.33 -23.73 -7.29
C ILE A 108 9.12 -24.56 -6.81
N ARG A 109 8.12 -23.91 -6.20
CA ARG A 109 6.83 -24.50 -5.78
C ARG A 109 5.73 -24.37 -6.85
N GLY A 110 6.07 -24.01 -8.08
CA GLY A 110 5.16 -23.96 -9.22
C GLY A 110 4.34 -22.67 -9.38
N ARG A 111 4.63 -21.61 -8.61
CA ARG A 111 3.95 -20.31 -8.76
C ARG A 111 4.76 -19.36 -9.65
N VAL A 112 4.15 -18.83 -10.72
CA VAL A 112 4.80 -17.92 -11.67
C VAL A 112 4.29 -16.49 -11.47
N TYR A 113 5.21 -15.53 -11.38
CA TYR A 113 4.93 -14.11 -11.14
C TYR A 113 5.55 -13.17 -12.18
N GLU A 114 6.44 -13.68 -13.03
CA GLU A 114 7.11 -12.95 -14.09
C GLU A 114 7.36 -13.88 -15.29
N ASP A 115 7.38 -13.31 -16.49
CA ASP A 115 7.63 -14.04 -17.75
C ASP A 115 9.12 -14.38 -17.94
N ALA A 116 9.99 -13.96 -17.02
CA ALA A 116 11.41 -14.30 -17.09
C ALA A 116 11.60 -15.83 -17.02
N PRO A 117 12.52 -16.39 -17.84
CA PRO A 117 12.89 -17.80 -17.76
C PRO A 117 13.35 -18.20 -16.35
N HIS A 118 13.20 -19.48 -16.02
CA HIS A 118 13.57 -20.00 -14.69
C HIS A 118 15.04 -19.71 -14.34
N TRP A 119 15.95 -19.90 -15.30
CA TRP A 119 17.38 -19.61 -15.13
C TRP A 119 17.69 -18.12 -14.88
N VAL A 120 16.86 -17.17 -15.37
CA VAL A 120 17.03 -15.73 -15.10
C VAL A 120 16.68 -15.42 -13.64
N VAL A 121 15.59 -16.00 -13.15
CA VAL A 121 15.15 -15.82 -11.75
C VAL A 121 16.17 -16.44 -10.80
N MET A 122 16.59 -17.68 -11.03
CA MET A 122 17.58 -18.34 -10.18
C MET A 122 18.97 -17.72 -10.31
N GLY A 123 19.35 -17.30 -11.52
CA GLY A 123 20.62 -16.65 -11.83
C GLY A 123 20.80 -15.29 -11.17
N HIS A 124 19.76 -14.67 -10.60
CA HIS A 124 19.92 -13.47 -9.78
C HIS A 124 20.80 -13.72 -8.53
N LEU A 125 20.90 -14.97 -8.04
CA LEU A 125 21.89 -15.33 -7.03
C LEU A 125 23.33 -15.07 -7.51
N ALA A 126 23.63 -15.33 -8.79
CA ALA A 126 24.93 -15.05 -9.38
C ALA A 126 25.20 -13.54 -9.46
N ALA A 127 24.17 -12.72 -9.71
CA ALA A 127 24.28 -11.26 -9.68
C ALA A 127 24.57 -10.75 -8.25
N LEU A 128 23.89 -11.29 -7.23
CA LEU A 128 24.19 -11.01 -5.82
C LEU A 128 25.63 -11.40 -5.46
N ALA A 129 26.07 -12.59 -5.88
CA ALA A 129 27.42 -13.07 -5.62
C ALA A 129 28.50 -12.24 -6.34
N ALA A 130 28.23 -11.81 -7.57
CA ALA A 130 29.11 -10.93 -8.32
C ALA A 130 29.26 -9.56 -7.63
N ALA A 131 28.14 -8.97 -7.16
CA ALA A 131 28.16 -7.73 -6.41
C ALA A 131 28.91 -7.89 -5.07
N ALA A 132 28.70 -9.00 -4.36
CA ALA A 132 29.39 -9.31 -3.11
C ALA A 132 30.90 -9.43 -3.33
N ALA A 133 31.33 -10.22 -4.32
CA ALA A 133 32.73 -10.45 -4.61
C ALA A 133 33.44 -9.17 -5.11
N ALA A 134 32.76 -8.36 -5.91
CA ALA A 134 33.25 -7.05 -6.35
C ALA A 134 33.49 -6.10 -5.17
N ARG A 135 32.49 -5.94 -4.29
CA ARG A 135 32.59 -5.08 -3.10
C ARG A 135 33.60 -5.62 -2.08
N ALA A 136 33.79 -6.94 -2.03
CA ALA A 136 34.78 -7.61 -1.19
C ALA A 136 36.21 -7.57 -1.78
N GLY A 137 36.41 -7.01 -2.99
CA GLY A 137 37.72 -6.94 -3.63
C GLY A 137 38.31 -8.30 -4.04
N LEU A 138 37.47 -9.32 -4.24
CA LEU A 138 37.91 -10.66 -4.63
C LEU A 138 38.24 -10.75 -6.11
N ASP A 139 39.14 -11.67 -6.46
CA ASP A 139 39.30 -12.13 -7.84
C ASP A 139 38.24 -13.21 -8.15
N PHE A 140 37.46 -12.98 -9.20
CA PHE A 140 36.37 -13.88 -9.59
C PHE A 140 36.00 -13.76 -11.07
N GLY A 141 35.26 -14.75 -11.54
CA GLY A 141 34.56 -14.71 -12.82
C GLY A 141 33.26 -15.50 -12.70
N ILE A 142 32.13 -14.91 -13.08
CA ILE A 142 30.81 -15.55 -12.98
C ILE A 142 29.89 -15.07 -14.09
N THR A 143 29.00 -15.95 -14.56
CA THR A 143 27.97 -15.61 -15.54
C THR A 143 26.71 -15.17 -14.80
N VAL A 144 26.14 -14.02 -15.20
CA VAL A 144 24.93 -13.42 -14.63
C VAL A 144 23.88 -13.21 -15.71
N PRO A 145 22.58 -13.17 -15.36
CA PRO A 145 21.53 -12.86 -16.31
C PRO A 145 21.57 -11.40 -16.77
N VAL A 146 21.30 -11.20 -18.06
CA VAL A 146 21.03 -9.91 -18.71
C VAL A 146 19.52 -9.80 -18.94
N ARG A 147 18.95 -8.64 -18.63
CA ARG A 147 17.53 -8.32 -18.87
C ARG A 147 17.47 -7.10 -19.79
N ARG A 148 17.10 -7.29 -21.06
CA ARG A 148 16.99 -6.19 -22.05
C ARG A 148 18.23 -5.29 -22.11
N GLY A 149 19.41 -5.91 -22.21
CA GLY A 149 20.69 -5.20 -22.18
C GLY A 149 21.16 -4.72 -20.81
N LEU A 150 20.35 -4.86 -19.75
CA LEU A 150 20.70 -4.41 -18.40
C LEU A 150 21.25 -5.55 -17.56
N VAL A 151 22.35 -5.27 -16.86
CA VAL A 151 23.00 -6.20 -15.92
C VAL A 151 22.99 -5.56 -14.53
N PRO A 152 21.89 -5.66 -13.77
CA PRO A 152 21.83 -5.17 -12.41
C PRO A 152 22.73 -6.02 -11.50
N LEU A 153 23.64 -5.36 -10.80
CA LEU A 153 24.49 -5.90 -9.73
C LEU A 153 23.98 -5.30 -8.40
N PRO A 154 23.16 -6.03 -7.63
CA PRO A 154 22.44 -5.47 -6.48
C PRO A 154 23.37 -4.73 -5.51
N THR A 155 22.92 -3.57 -5.02
CA THR A 155 23.69 -2.65 -4.14
C THR A 155 24.96 -2.02 -4.74
N LEU A 156 25.39 -2.42 -5.95
CA LEU A 156 26.59 -1.90 -6.61
C LEU A 156 26.24 -0.95 -7.77
N GLY A 157 25.39 -1.38 -8.71
CA GLY A 157 24.98 -0.58 -9.87
C GLY A 157 24.45 -1.45 -10.99
N CYS A 158 24.39 -0.91 -12.21
CA CYS A 158 23.88 -1.59 -13.37
C CYS A 158 24.75 -1.29 -14.60
N ALA A 159 25.24 -2.32 -15.27
CA ALA A 159 25.89 -2.17 -16.57
C ALA A 159 24.86 -2.19 -17.70
N VAL A 160 25.04 -1.32 -18.68
CA VAL A 160 24.19 -1.20 -19.87
C VAL A 160 24.95 -1.75 -21.07
N LEU A 161 24.47 -2.85 -21.62
CA LEU A 161 25.02 -3.51 -22.79
C LEU A 161 24.14 -3.19 -24.01
N PRO A 162 24.71 -3.02 -25.22
CA PRO A 162 23.95 -2.84 -26.45
C PRO A 162 23.40 -4.18 -26.95
N ASP A 163 22.57 -4.84 -26.13
CA ASP A 163 21.92 -6.11 -26.42
C ASP A 163 20.40 -5.91 -26.48
N PRO A 164 19.77 -6.06 -27.65
CA PRO A 164 18.32 -5.88 -27.80
C PRO A 164 17.50 -7.09 -27.33
N GLY A 165 18.15 -8.21 -26.99
CA GLY A 165 17.46 -9.42 -26.56
C GLY A 165 16.72 -9.24 -25.22
N PRO A 166 15.53 -9.85 -25.04
CA PRO A 166 14.80 -9.75 -23.78
C PRO A 166 15.59 -10.37 -22.63
N TRP A 167 16.30 -11.46 -22.89
CA TRP A 167 17.13 -12.21 -21.94
C TRP A 167 18.45 -12.60 -22.58
N GLY A 168 19.54 -12.53 -21.82
CA GLY A 168 20.87 -12.93 -22.25
C GLY A 168 21.77 -13.27 -21.06
N THR A 169 23.03 -13.57 -21.33
CA THR A 169 24.05 -13.82 -20.30
C THR A 169 25.20 -12.82 -20.45
N ALA A 170 25.79 -12.42 -19.32
CA ALA A 170 27.00 -11.62 -19.29
C ALA A 170 27.98 -12.24 -18.30
N ARG A 171 29.28 -12.17 -18.61
CA ARG A 171 30.35 -12.57 -17.73
C ARG A 171 30.84 -11.37 -16.94
N VAL A 172 30.75 -11.45 -15.62
CA VAL A 172 31.33 -10.47 -14.70
C VAL A 172 32.66 -11.01 -14.20
N THR A 173 33.73 -10.23 -14.34
CA THR A 173 35.05 -10.58 -13.83
C THR A 173 35.61 -9.49 -12.94
N GLY A 174 36.01 -9.86 -11.73
CA GLY A 174 36.82 -9.02 -10.84
C GLY A 174 38.28 -9.46 -10.91
N ARG A 175 39.21 -8.54 -11.21
CA ARG A 175 40.65 -8.77 -11.14
C ARG A 175 41.34 -7.54 -10.58
N THR A 176 42.17 -7.73 -9.55
CA THR A 176 42.98 -6.65 -8.96
C THR A 176 42.18 -5.37 -8.64
N GLY A 177 40.96 -5.55 -8.12
CA GLY A 177 40.05 -4.46 -7.76
C GLY A 177 39.30 -3.80 -8.94
N ARG A 178 39.47 -4.29 -10.17
CA ARG A 178 38.74 -3.83 -11.36
C ARG A 178 37.65 -4.83 -11.73
N VAL A 179 36.44 -4.33 -12.00
CA VAL A 179 35.30 -5.16 -12.41
C VAL A 179 34.93 -4.84 -13.85
N ARG A 180 34.83 -5.89 -14.67
CA ARG A 180 34.39 -5.81 -16.06
C ARG A 180 33.17 -6.70 -16.27
N VAL A 181 32.17 -6.19 -16.98
CA VAL A 181 30.97 -6.92 -17.42
C VAL A 181 31.03 -7.10 -18.93
N THR A 182 31.07 -8.33 -19.42
CA THR A 182 31.16 -8.65 -20.86
C THR A 182 29.95 -9.46 -21.29
N GLY A 183 29.13 -8.94 -22.20
CA GLY A 183 28.03 -9.67 -22.84
C GLY A 183 28.18 -9.75 -24.36
N ALA A 184 27.15 -10.23 -25.05
CA ALA A 184 27.17 -10.42 -26.50
C ALA A 184 27.40 -9.11 -27.29
N GLY A 185 26.84 -8.01 -26.81
CA GLY A 185 26.93 -6.69 -27.46
C GLY A 185 28.21 -5.90 -27.14
N GLY A 186 29.01 -6.30 -26.15
CA GLY A 186 30.20 -5.53 -25.76
C GLY A 186 30.64 -5.74 -24.31
N ALA A 187 31.52 -4.86 -23.83
CA ALA A 187 32.03 -4.89 -22.46
C ALA A 187 31.96 -3.52 -21.80
N VAL A 188 31.61 -3.50 -20.51
CA VAL A 188 31.53 -2.33 -19.64
C VAL A 188 32.57 -2.47 -18.54
N GLU A 189 33.41 -1.45 -18.37
CA GLU A 189 34.25 -1.31 -17.18
C GLU A 189 33.45 -0.63 -16.08
N VAL A 190 33.36 -1.26 -14.90
CA VAL A 190 32.86 -0.59 -13.70
C VAL A 190 33.88 0.48 -13.31
N PRO A 191 33.47 1.74 -13.10
CA PRO A 191 34.38 2.79 -12.66
C PRO A 191 35.06 2.44 -11.34
N ALA A 192 36.27 2.97 -11.12
CA ALA A 192 37.00 2.76 -9.87
C ALA A 192 36.23 3.24 -8.63
N ASP A 193 35.39 4.27 -8.81
CA ASP A 193 34.34 4.66 -7.88
C ASP A 193 32.98 4.20 -8.45
N PRO A 194 32.42 3.07 -8.00
CA PRO A 194 31.17 2.52 -8.53
C PRO A 194 29.96 3.42 -8.34
N ASP A 195 30.01 4.41 -7.44
CA ASP A 195 28.94 5.37 -7.21
C ASP A 195 28.97 6.52 -8.24
N ARG A 196 30.02 6.59 -9.06
CA ARG A 196 30.13 7.56 -10.15
C ARG A 196 29.48 7.04 -11.44
N ARG A 197 28.60 7.83 -12.03
CA ARG A 197 28.01 7.56 -13.34
C ARG A 197 29.06 7.58 -14.46
N ALA A 198 28.97 6.61 -15.37
CA ALA A 198 29.71 6.55 -16.64
C ALA A 198 28.73 6.25 -17.80
N PRO A 199 29.16 6.33 -19.09
CA PRO A 199 28.27 6.14 -20.23
C PRO A 199 27.44 4.84 -20.17
N ASP A 200 28.11 3.73 -19.86
CA ASP A 200 27.51 2.39 -19.86
C ASP A 200 27.38 1.80 -18.44
N TRP A 201 27.56 2.63 -17.40
CA TRP A 201 27.44 2.25 -15.99
C TRP A 201 26.55 3.21 -15.21
N ILE A 202 25.52 2.66 -14.57
CA ILE A 202 24.55 3.38 -13.76
C ILE A 202 24.76 3.01 -12.29
N PRO A 203 25.16 3.95 -11.42
CA PRO A 203 25.37 3.69 -10.00
C PRO A 203 24.03 3.56 -9.26
N VAL A 204 24.05 2.88 -8.11
CA VAL A 204 22.92 2.92 -7.16
C VAL A 204 22.83 4.34 -6.58
N ARG A 205 21.65 4.96 -6.69
CA ARG A 205 21.43 6.30 -6.13
C ARG A 205 21.21 6.23 -4.63
N ARG A 206 21.99 7.03 -3.89
CA ARG A 206 21.89 7.16 -2.44
C ARG A 206 21.68 8.62 -2.08
N THR A 207 20.74 8.87 -1.18
CA THR A 207 20.52 10.18 -0.57
C THR A 207 20.83 10.10 0.93
N THR A 208 21.27 11.22 1.51
CA THR A 208 21.52 11.33 2.94
C THR A 208 20.47 12.25 3.54
N LEU A 209 19.74 11.74 4.52
CA LEU A 209 18.67 12.43 5.23
C LEU A 209 19.14 12.80 6.64
N GLY A 210 18.68 13.95 7.14
CA GLY A 210 19.04 14.46 8.46
C GLY A 210 20.52 14.86 8.59
N ALA A 211 20.94 15.18 9.81
CA ALA A 211 22.30 15.58 10.13
C ALA A 211 22.75 15.04 11.50
N GLY A 212 24.07 14.97 11.70
CA GLY A 212 24.67 14.55 12.97
C GLY A 212 24.37 13.09 13.32
N ASP A 213 23.99 12.85 14.57
CA ASP A 213 23.59 11.54 15.10
C ASP A 213 22.28 10.99 14.49
N ARG A 214 21.51 11.85 13.81
CA ARG A 214 20.24 11.51 13.14
C ARG A 214 20.40 11.25 11.63
N THR A 215 21.64 11.19 11.13
CA THR A 215 21.93 10.96 9.71
C THR A 215 21.46 9.57 9.26
N LYS A 216 20.84 9.49 8.07
CA LYS A 216 20.37 8.26 7.44
C LYS A 216 20.71 8.26 5.95
N THR A 217 21.47 7.26 5.50
CA THR A 217 21.60 7.00 4.05
C THR A 217 20.42 6.16 3.58
N LEU A 218 19.72 6.61 2.55
CA LEU A 218 18.57 5.94 1.93
C LEU A 218 18.87 5.65 0.46
N VAL A 219 18.50 4.46 -0.01
CA VAL A 219 18.60 4.11 -1.43
C VAL A 219 17.37 4.62 -2.18
N LEU A 220 17.59 5.39 -3.24
CA LEU A 220 16.58 5.64 -4.27
C LEU A 220 16.71 4.53 -5.31
N GLU A 221 15.83 3.53 -5.21
CA GLU A 221 15.97 2.28 -5.96
C GLU A 221 15.38 2.43 -7.37
N GLU A 222 16.27 2.46 -8.36
CA GLU A 222 15.95 2.60 -9.79
C GLU A 222 16.24 1.32 -10.60
N LEU A 223 17.06 0.41 -10.05
CA LEU A 223 17.86 -0.54 -10.81
C LEU A 223 17.48 -2.00 -10.58
N ASP A 224 17.04 -2.37 -9.38
CA ASP A 224 16.75 -3.77 -9.11
C ASP A 224 15.40 -4.18 -9.73
N PRO A 225 15.34 -5.31 -10.47
CA PRO A 225 14.09 -5.82 -11.00
C PRO A 225 13.03 -6.11 -9.93
N TYR A 226 13.46 -6.46 -8.72
CA TYR A 226 12.61 -6.86 -7.61
C TYR A 226 12.22 -5.71 -6.67
N ARG A 227 12.43 -4.46 -7.10
CA ARG A 227 12.08 -3.25 -6.33
C ARG A 227 10.59 -2.95 -6.25
N THR A 228 9.79 -3.47 -7.18
CA THR A 228 8.34 -3.24 -7.27
C THR A 228 7.54 -4.47 -6.87
N PHE A 229 6.32 -4.24 -6.38
CA PHE A 229 5.35 -5.26 -6.00
C PHE A 229 3.99 -4.98 -6.69
N PRO A 230 3.19 -6.00 -7.08
CA PRO A 230 3.37 -7.45 -6.88
C PRO A 230 4.26 -8.15 -7.89
N HIS A 231 4.73 -7.44 -8.92
CA HIS A 231 5.54 -8.02 -9.98
C HIS A 231 6.89 -7.31 -10.09
N PRO A 232 7.97 -8.04 -10.43
CA PRO A 232 9.21 -7.44 -10.86
C PRO A 232 8.99 -6.49 -12.05
N SER A 233 9.78 -5.43 -12.13
CA SER A 233 9.73 -4.45 -13.22
C SER A 233 11.12 -4.14 -13.74
N GLU A 234 11.23 -3.78 -15.02
CA GLU A 234 12.52 -3.36 -15.57
C GLU A 234 13.05 -2.12 -14.84
N PRO A 235 14.38 -1.93 -14.78
CA PRO A 235 14.99 -0.70 -14.27
C PRO A 235 14.33 0.54 -14.88
N SER A 236 14.06 1.54 -14.04
CA SER A 236 13.41 2.78 -14.45
C SER A 236 14.22 3.94 -13.89
N LEU A 237 15.03 4.53 -14.76
CA LEU A 237 15.94 5.61 -14.39
C LEU A 237 15.19 6.92 -14.25
N LEU A 238 15.47 7.62 -13.17
CA LEU A 238 15.01 8.97 -12.93
C LEU A 238 15.79 9.94 -13.81
N PRO A 239 15.09 10.80 -14.58
CA PRO A 239 15.70 11.99 -15.12
C PRO A 239 16.37 12.83 -14.02
N PRO A 240 17.45 13.57 -14.29
CA PRO A 240 18.17 14.34 -13.27
C PRO A 240 17.28 15.30 -12.46
N ALA A 241 16.30 15.94 -13.10
CA ALA A 241 15.35 16.83 -12.43
C ALA A 241 14.39 16.09 -11.47
N GLU A 242 13.94 14.88 -11.86
CA GLU A 242 13.11 14.04 -11.00
C GLU A 242 13.89 13.52 -9.80
N ALA A 243 15.15 13.11 -10.01
CA ALA A 243 16.03 12.68 -8.93
C ALA A 243 16.26 13.80 -7.91
N ALA A 244 16.58 15.02 -8.37
CA ALA A 244 16.76 16.18 -7.49
C ALA A 244 15.48 16.52 -6.71
N TYR A 245 14.31 16.41 -7.35
CA TYR A 245 13.02 16.60 -6.67
C TYR A 245 12.79 15.57 -5.56
N TRP A 246 13.06 14.29 -5.82
CA TRP A 246 12.95 13.23 -4.83
C TRP A 246 13.92 13.42 -3.67
N GLU A 247 15.18 13.73 -3.95
CA GLU A 247 16.21 13.97 -2.95
C GLU A 247 15.82 15.14 -2.02
N ALA A 248 15.36 16.26 -2.58
CA ALA A 248 14.88 17.41 -1.81
C ALA A 248 13.62 17.09 -1.01
N SER A 249 12.61 16.48 -1.64
CA SER A 249 11.34 16.13 -0.98
C SER A 249 11.54 15.16 0.19
N LEU A 250 12.41 14.16 0.03
CA LEU A 250 12.75 13.21 1.09
C LEU A 250 13.48 13.89 2.25
N ALA A 251 14.41 14.80 1.96
CA ALA A 251 15.11 15.54 2.99
C ALA A 251 14.12 16.41 3.80
N GLU A 252 13.24 17.14 3.13
CA GLU A 252 12.23 17.97 3.79
C GLU A 252 11.21 17.13 4.58
N ALA A 253 10.75 16.00 4.02
CA ALA A 253 9.83 15.10 4.70
C ALA A 253 10.47 14.46 5.94
N TRP A 254 11.78 14.17 5.88
CA TRP A 254 12.52 13.67 7.03
C TRP A 254 12.55 14.69 8.18
N GLU A 255 12.75 15.98 7.88
CA GLU A 255 12.70 17.03 8.91
C GLU A 255 11.30 17.18 9.51
N VAL A 256 10.24 17.06 8.70
CA VAL A 256 8.85 17.01 9.20
C VAL A 256 8.66 15.82 10.15
N LEU A 257 9.14 14.63 9.78
CA LEU A 257 9.06 13.44 10.64
C LEU A 257 9.86 13.60 11.94
N LEU A 258 11.08 14.15 11.89
CA LEU A 258 11.89 14.39 13.08
C LEU A 258 11.22 15.35 14.07
N ARG A 259 10.43 16.31 13.57
CA ARG A 259 9.70 17.29 14.39
C ARG A 259 8.38 16.73 14.93
N ASP A 260 7.57 16.13 14.05
CA ASP A 260 6.16 15.80 14.35
C ASP A 260 5.96 14.33 14.73
N ASP A 261 6.90 13.44 14.38
CA ASP A 261 6.85 12.00 14.65
C ASP A 261 8.27 11.40 14.92
N PRO A 262 8.98 11.89 15.96
CA PRO A 262 10.37 11.52 16.21
C PRO A 262 10.56 10.02 16.48
N GLU A 263 9.57 9.36 17.07
CA GLU A 263 9.63 7.92 17.34
C GLU A 263 9.62 7.12 16.02
N SER A 264 8.74 7.46 15.08
CA SER A 264 8.73 6.78 13.78
C SER A 264 9.96 7.14 12.96
N ALA A 265 10.47 8.37 13.08
CA ALA A 265 11.71 8.74 12.44
C ALA A 265 12.89 7.89 12.95
N GLU A 266 13.03 7.67 14.26
CA GLU A 266 14.09 6.79 14.80
C GLU A 266 13.92 5.34 14.36
N ALA A 267 12.68 4.85 14.31
CA ALA A 267 12.40 3.50 13.80
C ALA A 267 12.75 3.38 12.30
N MET A 268 12.32 4.35 11.48
CA MET A 268 12.63 4.42 10.05
C MET A 268 14.13 4.57 9.79
N ARG A 269 14.87 5.25 10.67
CA ARG A 269 16.33 5.37 10.57
C ARG A 269 17.02 3.99 10.54
N ARG A 270 16.41 2.98 11.15
CA ARG A 270 16.92 1.60 11.12
C ARG A 270 16.21 0.72 10.10
N GLY A 271 14.92 0.93 9.89
CA GLY A 271 14.07 0.02 9.12
C GLY A 271 13.73 0.44 7.70
N LEU A 272 13.81 1.73 7.35
CA LEU A 272 13.52 2.23 5.99
C LEU A 272 14.83 2.19 5.19
N LEU A 273 14.95 1.23 4.29
CA LEU A 273 16.19 0.92 3.58
C LEU A 273 16.21 1.50 2.15
N SER A 274 15.06 1.46 1.46
CA SER A 274 14.94 2.01 0.12
C SER A 274 13.56 2.60 -0.18
N VAL A 275 13.54 3.57 -1.10
CA VAL A 275 12.34 4.07 -1.76
C VAL A 275 12.52 3.87 -3.26
N ALA A 276 11.59 3.18 -3.91
CA ALA A 276 11.51 2.96 -5.34
C ALA A 276 10.48 3.93 -5.94
N PRO A 277 10.92 4.97 -6.69
CA PRO A 277 10.01 5.94 -7.26
C PRO A 277 9.15 5.38 -8.39
N THR A 278 7.91 5.86 -8.47
CA THR A 278 7.00 5.63 -9.60
C THR A 278 6.46 6.97 -10.12
N PRO A 279 5.91 7.01 -11.35
CA PRO A 279 5.39 8.25 -11.93
C PRO A 279 4.33 8.93 -11.07
N VAL A 280 4.17 10.24 -11.31
CA VAL A 280 3.15 11.07 -10.67
C VAL A 280 1.73 10.49 -10.88
N ARG A 281 0.90 10.63 -9.85
CA ARG A 281 -0.52 10.27 -9.87
C ARG A 281 -1.37 11.53 -9.75
N GLU A 282 -2.69 11.36 -9.80
CA GLU A 282 -3.59 12.46 -9.50
C GLU A 282 -3.32 12.99 -8.07
N ARG A 283 -3.35 14.32 -7.93
CA ARG A 283 -3.11 14.98 -6.66
C ARG A 283 -4.07 14.45 -5.58
N PHE A 284 -3.53 14.21 -4.38
CA PHE A 284 -4.25 13.61 -3.25
C PHE A 284 -4.68 12.14 -3.43
N ARG A 285 -4.21 11.47 -4.49
CA ARG A 285 -4.33 10.02 -4.69
C ARG A 285 -2.95 9.41 -4.96
N PRO A 286 -1.99 9.53 -4.01
CA PRO A 286 -0.68 8.94 -4.19
C PRO A 286 -0.80 7.42 -4.33
N HIS A 287 0.05 6.85 -5.18
CA HIS A 287 0.25 5.40 -5.19
C HIS A 287 1.43 5.07 -4.31
N SER A 288 1.24 4.18 -3.35
CA SER A 288 2.34 3.60 -2.59
C SER A 288 2.08 2.13 -2.32
N SER A 289 3.16 1.37 -2.10
CA SER A 289 3.07 -0.02 -1.70
C SER A 289 4.32 -0.50 -0.98
N THR A 290 4.10 -1.42 -0.05
CA THR A 290 5.11 -2.16 0.68
C THR A 290 4.74 -3.63 0.64
N ALA A 291 5.74 -4.48 0.44
CA ALA A 291 5.57 -5.92 0.57
C ALA A 291 6.30 -6.41 1.81
N GLY A 292 5.67 -7.29 2.59
CA GLY A 292 6.33 -7.90 3.76
C GLY A 292 7.64 -8.59 3.39
N ASP A 293 7.70 -9.23 2.21
CA ASP A 293 8.92 -9.89 1.70
C ASP A 293 10.04 -8.90 1.34
N ALA A 294 9.70 -7.65 0.98
CA ALA A 294 10.64 -6.56 0.74
C ALA A 294 10.81 -5.69 1.99
N PHE A 295 11.04 -6.31 3.16
CA PHE A 295 11.08 -5.59 4.44
C PHE A 295 12.02 -4.37 4.37
N GLY A 296 11.45 -3.19 4.65
CA GLY A 296 12.15 -1.90 4.62
C GLY A 296 12.22 -1.21 3.24
N GLY A 297 11.61 -1.79 2.21
CA GLY A 297 11.48 -1.19 0.88
C GLY A 297 10.08 -0.61 0.67
N VAL A 298 10.03 0.61 0.15
CA VAL A 298 8.79 1.33 -0.16
C VAL A 298 8.76 1.66 -1.65
N THR A 299 7.66 1.37 -2.33
CA THR A 299 7.39 1.95 -3.65
C THR A 299 6.44 3.13 -3.48
N ALA A 300 6.73 4.28 -4.09
CA ALA A 300 5.88 5.47 -3.97
C ALA A 300 5.85 6.30 -5.27
N SER A 301 4.69 6.82 -5.63
CA SER A 301 4.55 7.82 -6.68
C SER A 301 5.19 9.13 -6.26
N ARG A 302 5.60 9.93 -7.24
CA ARG A 302 6.07 11.29 -7.00
C ARG A 302 5.09 12.03 -6.05
N PRO A 303 5.55 12.58 -4.92
CA PRO A 303 4.69 13.25 -3.95
C PRO A 303 4.19 14.60 -4.48
N ASP A 304 2.98 14.97 -4.07
CA ASP A 304 2.41 16.30 -4.35
C ASP A 304 3.00 17.38 -3.45
N ASP A 305 3.21 17.05 -2.17
CA ASP A 305 3.79 17.91 -1.16
C ASP A 305 4.54 17.10 -0.09
N VAL A 306 5.32 17.81 0.74
CA VAL A 306 6.22 17.24 1.76
C VAL A 306 5.46 16.53 2.89
N ALA A 307 4.34 17.08 3.34
CA ALA A 307 3.57 16.50 4.45
C ALA A 307 2.87 15.21 4.01
N GLN A 308 2.37 15.16 2.76
CA GLN A 308 1.85 13.94 2.15
C GLN A 308 2.94 12.88 1.97
N LEU A 309 4.16 13.26 1.54
CA LEU A 309 5.27 12.31 1.50
C LEU A 309 5.59 11.74 2.89
N ALA A 310 5.65 12.58 3.93
CA ALA A 310 5.86 12.13 5.30
C ALA A 310 4.78 11.15 5.76
N ALA A 311 3.50 11.46 5.49
CA ALA A 311 2.38 10.57 5.78
C ALA A 311 2.46 9.25 5.00
N THR A 312 2.85 9.28 3.72
CA THR A 312 3.07 8.08 2.90
C THR A 312 4.20 7.22 3.46
N LEU A 313 5.34 7.81 3.87
CA LEU A 313 6.43 7.05 4.49
C LEU A 313 5.98 6.39 5.79
N VAL A 314 5.20 7.09 6.62
CA VAL A 314 4.62 6.50 7.84
C VAL A 314 3.68 5.35 7.50
N HIS A 315 2.78 5.53 6.52
CA HIS A 315 1.84 4.50 6.07
C HIS A 315 2.58 3.21 5.67
N GLU A 316 3.55 3.34 4.79
CA GLU A 316 4.30 2.23 4.23
C GLU A 316 5.23 1.58 5.26
N PHE A 317 5.79 2.38 6.16
CA PHE A 317 6.60 1.84 7.25
C PHE A 317 5.77 1.07 8.29
N GLN A 318 4.52 1.45 8.52
CA GLN A 318 3.61 0.65 9.34
C GLN A 318 3.32 -0.72 8.70
N HIS A 319 3.17 -0.80 7.37
CA HIS A 319 3.11 -2.09 6.68
C HIS A 319 4.40 -2.91 6.87
N THR A 320 5.57 -2.28 6.84
CA THR A 320 6.86 -2.94 7.13
C THR A 320 6.85 -3.54 8.55
N LYS A 321 6.49 -2.76 9.57
CA LYS A 321 6.44 -3.23 10.96
C LYS A 321 5.46 -4.38 11.16
N LEU A 322 4.24 -4.25 10.62
CA LEU A 322 3.22 -5.28 10.74
C LEU A 322 3.62 -6.55 9.98
N GLY A 323 4.22 -6.41 8.80
CA GLY A 323 4.76 -7.53 8.02
C GLY A 323 5.79 -8.33 8.80
N GLY A 324 6.76 -7.65 9.43
CA GLY A 324 7.75 -8.30 10.29
C GLY A 324 7.14 -8.98 11.51
N LEU A 325 6.13 -8.37 12.14
CA LEU A 325 5.37 -9.02 13.21
C LEU A 325 4.69 -10.30 12.72
N MET A 326 4.00 -10.22 11.58
CA MET A 326 3.25 -11.34 10.99
C MET A 326 4.15 -12.47 10.45
N HIS A 327 5.43 -12.20 10.17
CA HIS A 327 6.40 -13.24 9.88
C HIS A 327 6.80 -14.07 11.11
N LEU A 328 6.63 -13.51 12.31
CA LEU A 328 6.91 -14.19 13.58
C LEU A 328 5.65 -14.85 14.14
N GLU A 329 4.53 -14.12 14.18
CA GLU A 329 3.28 -14.58 14.78
C GLU A 329 2.07 -14.11 13.98
N PRO A 330 1.14 -15.01 13.59
CA PRO A 330 -0.05 -14.63 12.86
C PRO A 330 -1.03 -13.82 13.72
N LEU A 331 -1.69 -12.83 13.13
CA LEU A 331 -2.76 -12.07 13.77
C LEU A 331 -4.16 -12.66 13.52
N ILE A 332 -4.26 -13.52 12.51
CA ILE A 332 -5.51 -14.14 12.08
C ILE A 332 -5.30 -15.64 11.93
N GLU A 333 -6.23 -16.41 12.45
CA GLU A 333 -6.29 -17.85 12.27
C GLU A 333 -6.54 -18.21 10.79
N PRO A 334 -5.88 -19.24 10.25
CA PRO A 334 -6.19 -19.78 8.94
C PRO A 334 -7.69 -20.09 8.80
N SER A 335 -8.23 -19.95 7.58
CA SER A 335 -9.62 -20.35 7.35
C SER A 335 -9.79 -21.85 7.62
N ALA A 336 -10.82 -22.23 8.38
CA ALA A 336 -11.18 -23.63 8.62
C ALA A 336 -11.63 -24.35 7.33
N ALA A 337 -12.13 -23.60 6.34
CA ALA A 337 -12.47 -24.07 5.02
C ALA A 337 -11.74 -23.22 3.97
N PRO A 338 -10.52 -23.61 3.55
CA PRO A 338 -9.74 -22.84 2.56
C PRO A 338 -10.43 -22.75 1.20
N GLU A 339 -11.31 -23.69 0.90
CA GLU A 339 -12.07 -23.80 -0.35
C GLU A 339 -13.24 -22.79 -0.42
N THR A 340 -13.67 -22.23 0.72
CA THR A 340 -14.75 -21.23 0.74
C THR A 340 -14.17 -19.81 0.65
N PRO A 341 -14.75 -18.93 -0.18
CA PRO A 341 -14.34 -17.53 -0.24
C PRO A 341 -14.35 -16.88 1.15
N GLU A 342 -13.28 -16.15 1.47
CA GLU A 342 -13.16 -15.44 2.73
C GLU A 342 -14.26 -14.37 2.85
N THR A 343 -14.82 -14.20 4.05
CA THR A 343 -15.74 -13.09 4.34
C THR A 343 -15.06 -11.76 4.05
N LEU A 344 -15.66 -10.98 3.16
CA LEU A 344 -15.16 -9.67 2.79
C LEU A 344 -15.87 -8.57 3.58
N LEU A 345 -15.12 -7.55 3.94
CA LEU A 345 -15.50 -6.47 4.84
C LEU A 345 -15.33 -5.12 4.14
N TYR A 346 -16.05 -4.12 4.62
CA TYR A 346 -15.88 -2.73 4.19
C TYR A 346 -14.51 -2.19 4.64
N ALA A 347 -13.75 -1.65 3.70
CA ALA A 347 -12.49 -0.93 3.95
C ALA A 347 -12.68 0.57 3.66
N PRO A 348 -12.58 1.48 4.65
CA PRO A 348 -12.89 2.91 4.46
C PRO A 348 -11.99 3.70 3.51
N TRP A 349 -10.89 3.10 3.07
CA TRP A 349 -9.84 3.70 2.24
C TRP A 349 -9.65 2.96 0.91
N ARG A 350 -10.58 2.06 0.56
CA ARG A 350 -10.55 1.32 -0.72
C ARG A 350 -11.93 1.23 -1.32
N ASP A 351 -11.94 1.16 -2.65
CA ASP A 351 -13.16 0.86 -3.40
C ASP A 351 -13.61 -0.60 -3.18
N ASP A 352 -12.70 -1.57 -3.22
CA ASP A 352 -13.04 -3.00 -3.11
C ASP A 352 -13.25 -3.49 -1.65
N PRO A 353 -14.22 -4.40 -1.41
CA PRO A 353 -14.31 -5.16 -0.16
C PRO A 353 -13.04 -5.96 0.13
N ARG A 354 -12.63 -6.05 1.40
CA ARG A 354 -11.35 -6.67 1.80
C ARG A 354 -11.53 -7.85 2.74
N PRO A 355 -10.72 -8.91 2.62
CA PRO A 355 -10.63 -9.92 3.67
C PRO A 355 -10.10 -9.32 4.97
N LEU A 356 -10.35 -9.99 6.11
CA LEU A 356 -9.93 -9.53 7.43
C LEU A 356 -8.42 -9.20 7.49
N GLY A 357 -7.57 -10.02 6.87
CA GLY A 357 -6.12 -9.77 6.83
C GLY A 357 -5.75 -8.49 6.08
N GLY A 358 -6.43 -8.22 4.97
CA GLY A 358 -6.25 -6.97 4.23
C GLY A 358 -6.76 -5.76 5.00
N LEU A 359 -7.84 -5.92 5.78
CA LEU A 359 -8.39 -4.86 6.61
C LEU A 359 -7.49 -4.53 7.81
N LEU A 360 -6.94 -5.53 8.52
CA LEU A 360 -5.98 -5.31 9.61
C LEU A 360 -4.71 -4.60 9.14
N GLN A 361 -4.20 -4.95 7.95
CA GLN A 361 -3.08 -4.25 7.32
C GLN A 361 -3.39 -2.76 7.15
N GLY A 362 -4.56 -2.42 6.59
CA GLY A 362 -4.97 -1.02 6.43
C GLY A 362 -5.21 -0.30 7.76
N ILE A 363 -5.84 -0.97 8.75
CA ILE A 363 -6.04 -0.40 10.10
C ILE A 363 -4.70 0.03 10.70
N TYR A 364 -3.70 -0.85 10.65
CA TYR A 364 -2.39 -0.58 11.23
C TYR A 364 -1.66 0.58 10.52
N ALA A 365 -1.72 0.62 9.20
CA ALA A 365 -1.13 1.69 8.39
C ALA A 365 -1.80 3.05 8.65
N PHE A 366 -3.13 3.12 8.54
CA PHE A 366 -3.87 4.36 8.76
C PHE A 366 -3.90 4.79 10.22
N PHE A 367 -3.71 3.89 11.19
CA PHE A 367 -3.47 4.27 12.58
C PHE A 367 -2.18 5.09 12.71
N GLY A 368 -1.09 4.68 12.05
CA GLY A 368 0.14 5.47 11.97
C GLY A 368 -0.05 6.83 11.29
N VAL A 369 -0.76 6.86 10.16
CA VAL A 369 -1.12 8.09 9.44
C VAL A 369 -1.93 9.04 10.35
N THR A 370 -2.93 8.50 11.07
CA THR A 370 -3.73 9.27 12.04
C THR A 370 -2.84 9.89 13.11
N ARG A 371 -1.90 9.12 13.66
CA ARG A 371 -0.95 9.59 14.68
C ARG A 371 -0.03 10.70 14.16
N PHE A 372 0.45 10.60 12.91
CA PHE A 372 1.23 11.64 12.26
C PHE A 372 0.43 12.95 12.13
N TRP A 373 -0.77 12.89 11.52
CA TRP A 373 -1.61 14.08 11.34
C TRP A 373 -2.08 14.70 12.66
N ARG A 374 -2.27 13.87 13.69
CA ARG A 374 -2.57 14.33 15.05
C ARG A 374 -1.52 15.31 15.58
N ALA A 375 -0.24 15.02 15.32
CA ALA A 375 0.86 15.90 15.72
C ALA A 375 1.03 17.06 14.72
N HIS A 376 1.15 16.75 13.43
CA HIS A 376 1.47 17.71 12.36
C HIS A 376 0.46 18.85 12.26
N ARG A 377 -0.84 18.62 12.52
CA ARG A 377 -1.85 19.68 12.48
C ARG A 377 -1.56 20.87 13.42
N ASN A 378 -0.75 20.68 14.46
CA ASN A 378 -0.40 21.73 15.43
C ASN A 378 0.91 22.46 15.10
N SER A 379 1.69 21.95 14.14
CA SER A 379 2.96 22.53 13.69
C SER A 379 2.94 22.97 12.23
N ALA A 380 1.90 22.59 11.48
CA ALA A 380 1.67 23.00 10.11
C ALA A 380 1.53 24.53 9.99
N ASP A 381 2.00 25.08 8.87
CA ASP A 381 1.84 26.50 8.56
C ASP A 381 0.35 26.88 8.56
N PRO A 382 -0.01 28.13 8.96
CA PRO A 382 -1.41 28.54 9.08
C PRO A 382 -2.26 28.33 7.82
N GLY A 383 -1.65 28.42 6.63
CA GLY A 383 -2.33 28.15 5.36
C GLY A 383 -2.62 26.66 5.10
N TYR A 384 -1.83 25.75 5.67
CA TYR A 384 -1.98 24.29 5.51
C TYR A 384 -2.76 23.65 6.68
N ALA A 385 -2.81 24.31 7.85
CA ALA A 385 -3.45 23.79 9.05
C ALA A 385 -4.90 23.26 8.84
N PRO A 386 -5.78 23.91 8.05
CA PRO A 386 -7.12 23.37 7.79
C PRO A 386 -7.11 21.99 7.11
N LEU A 387 -6.19 21.77 6.17
CA LEU A 387 -6.00 20.48 5.51
C LEU A 387 -5.46 19.43 6.49
N ALA A 388 -4.47 19.78 7.31
CA ALA A 388 -3.93 18.86 8.32
C ALA A 388 -4.98 18.45 9.38
N HIS A 389 -5.84 19.39 9.80
CA HIS A 389 -6.99 19.09 10.67
C HIS A 389 -8.01 18.16 10.00
N PHE A 390 -8.25 18.34 8.70
CA PHE A 390 -9.13 17.47 7.91
C PHE A 390 -8.56 16.06 7.83
N GLU A 391 -7.28 15.89 7.51
CA GLU A 391 -6.65 14.57 7.45
C GLU A 391 -6.72 13.86 8.80
N PHE A 392 -6.42 14.54 9.91
CA PHE A 392 -6.57 13.96 11.25
C PHE A 392 -8.01 13.50 11.51
N ALA A 393 -9.00 14.34 11.20
CA ALA A 393 -10.40 14.03 11.44
C ALA A 393 -10.92 12.87 10.57
N LEU A 394 -10.50 12.82 9.29
CA LEU A 394 -10.88 11.75 8.36
C LEU A 394 -10.31 10.41 8.82
N TRP A 395 -9.00 10.35 9.04
CA TRP A 395 -8.34 9.09 9.35
C TRP A 395 -8.71 8.56 10.73
N ARG A 396 -8.85 9.41 11.77
CA ARG A 396 -9.31 8.94 13.08
C ARG A 396 -10.71 8.32 13.01
N GLY A 397 -11.64 8.92 12.26
CA GLY A 397 -13.01 8.42 12.12
C GLY A 397 -13.06 7.11 11.34
N GLN A 398 -12.28 7.01 10.26
CA GLN A 398 -12.22 5.80 9.45
C GLN A 398 -11.53 4.62 10.16
N VAL A 399 -10.40 4.86 10.82
CA VAL A 399 -9.70 3.86 11.63
C VAL A 399 -10.59 3.40 12.78
N TRP A 400 -11.27 4.33 13.47
CA TRP A 400 -12.24 4.00 14.51
C TRP A 400 -13.35 3.07 14.00
N ALA A 401 -13.96 3.40 12.86
CA ALA A 401 -15.01 2.58 12.27
C ALA A 401 -14.51 1.17 11.90
N ALA A 402 -13.30 1.07 11.32
CA ALA A 402 -12.69 -0.21 10.95
C ALA A 402 -12.33 -1.07 12.17
N LEU A 403 -11.77 -0.46 13.23
CA LEU A 403 -11.47 -1.15 14.49
C LEU A 403 -12.74 -1.73 15.15
N ASN A 404 -13.83 -0.96 15.19
CA ASN A 404 -15.11 -1.44 15.70
C ASN A 404 -15.70 -2.56 14.83
N ALA A 405 -15.48 -2.54 13.52
CA ALA A 405 -15.97 -3.57 12.61
C ALA A 405 -15.25 -4.92 12.77
N VAL A 406 -13.97 -4.92 13.19
CA VAL A 406 -13.18 -6.14 13.40
C VAL A 406 -13.08 -6.56 14.87
N GLY A 407 -13.51 -5.70 15.80
CA GLY A 407 -13.51 -5.98 17.23
C GLY A 407 -14.30 -7.25 17.54
N GLY A 408 -13.66 -8.20 18.22
CA GLY A 408 -14.27 -9.48 18.58
C GLY A 408 -14.45 -10.48 17.43
N HIS A 409 -13.88 -10.22 16.24
CA HIS A 409 -13.95 -11.16 15.13
C HIS A 409 -13.33 -12.51 15.51
N GLU A 410 -14.06 -13.61 15.31
CA GLU A 410 -13.71 -14.95 15.82
C GLU A 410 -12.35 -15.47 15.35
N ARG A 411 -11.96 -15.10 14.12
CA ARG A 411 -10.69 -15.46 13.51
C ARG A 411 -9.46 -14.69 14.03
N LEU A 412 -9.61 -13.73 14.92
CA LEU A 412 -8.44 -13.07 15.52
C LEU A 412 -7.72 -14.04 16.45
N THR A 413 -6.41 -14.20 16.27
CA THR A 413 -5.55 -14.92 17.22
C THR A 413 -5.51 -14.16 18.57
N PRO A 414 -5.00 -14.74 19.67
CA PRO A 414 -4.81 -13.99 20.91
C PRO A 414 -3.97 -12.71 20.71
N LEU A 415 -2.93 -12.77 19.86
CA LEU A 415 -2.14 -11.59 19.51
C LEU A 415 -2.94 -10.61 18.64
N GLY A 416 -3.69 -11.10 17.66
CA GLY A 416 -4.57 -10.26 16.84
C GLY A 416 -5.60 -9.48 17.66
N ARG A 417 -6.26 -10.13 18.61
CA ARG A 417 -7.17 -9.46 19.56
C ARG A 417 -6.45 -8.40 20.38
N TYR A 418 -5.30 -8.75 20.94
CA TYR A 418 -4.49 -7.81 21.70
C TYR A 418 -4.12 -6.56 20.88
N VAL A 419 -3.66 -6.73 19.63
CA VAL A 419 -3.36 -5.59 18.73
C VAL A 419 -4.60 -4.72 18.51
N VAL A 420 -5.75 -5.33 18.14
CA VAL A 420 -6.99 -4.58 17.89
C VAL A 420 -7.44 -3.81 19.13
N GLU A 421 -7.40 -4.44 20.31
CA GLU A 421 -7.77 -3.81 21.59
C GLU A 421 -6.87 -2.60 21.90
N ARG A 422 -5.54 -2.76 21.80
CA ARG A 422 -4.58 -1.68 22.06
C ARG A 422 -4.75 -0.49 21.11
N LEU A 423 -4.98 -0.76 19.82
CA LEU A 423 -5.24 0.30 18.84
C LEU A 423 -6.59 0.98 19.10
N THR A 424 -7.62 0.22 19.50
CA THR A 424 -8.94 0.76 19.84
C THR A 424 -8.88 1.69 21.04
N GLU A 425 -8.22 1.29 22.14
CA GLU A 425 -8.03 2.13 23.32
C GLU A 425 -7.38 3.47 22.99
N ARG A 426 -6.35 3.48 22.14
CA ARG A 426 -5.65 4.70 21.75
C ARG A 426 -6.46 5.57 20.80
N CYS A 427 -7.12 4.94 19.82
CA CYS A 427 -7.97 5.64 18.88
C CYS A 427 -9.16 6.30 19.61
N ALA A 428 -9.71 5.65 20.65
CA ALA A 428 -10.77 6.21 21.49
C ALA A 428 -10.35 7.56 22.13
N ALA A 429 -9.12 7.66 22.62
CA ALA A 429 -8.61 8.93 23.15
C ALA A 429 -8.56 10.03 22.07
N TRP A 430 -8.13 9.69 20.85
CA TRP A 430 -8.04 10.66 19.75
C TRP A 430 -9.40 11.13 19.24
N MET A 431 -10.46 10.34 19.43
CA MET A 431 -11.83 10.73 19.08
C MET A 431 -12.33 11.90 19.93
N THR A 432 -11.78 12.10 21.14
CA THR A 432 -12.16 13.21 22.04
C THR A 432 -11.46 14.53 21.74
N GLU A 433 -10.46 14.52 20.85
CA GLU A 433 -9.68 15.71 20.55
C GLU A 433 -10.46 16.69 19.67
N GLU A 434 -10.34 17.98 19.98
CA GLU A 434 -11.03 19.02 19.23
C GLU A 434 -10.44 19.19 17.82
N VAL A 435 -11.34 19.43 16.86
CA VAL A 435 -11.02 19.76 15.48
C VAL A 435 -11.90 20.95 15.07
N PRO A 436 -11.36 21.96 14.36
CA PRO A 436 -12.16 23.06 13.85
C PRO A 436 -13.37 22.58 13.04
N ALA A 437 -14.50 23.29 13.17
CA ALA A 437 -15.79 22.83 12.65
C ALA A 437 -15.81 22.52 11.15
N THR A 438 -15.15 23.34 10.33
CA THR A 438 -15.13 23.15 8.86
C THR A 438 -14.37 21.88 8.44
N PRO A 439 -13.08 21.68 8.81
CA PRO A 439 -12.38 20.41 8.58
C PRO A 439 -13.11 19.18 9.12
N LEU A 440 -13.69 19.27 10.33
CA LEU A 440 -14.43 18.16 10.93
C LEU A 440 -15.64 17.76 10.09
N ARG A 441 -16.50 18.73 9.74
CA ARG A 441 -17.69 18.50 8.91
C ARG A 441 -17.32 17.87 7.56
N LEU A 442 -16.29 18.39 6.89
CA LEU A 442 -15.84 17.86 5.60
C LEU A 442 -15.34 16.41 5.72
N ALA A 443 -14.60 16.09 6.79
CA ALA A 443 -14.11 14.74 7.04
C ALA A 443 -15.26 13.75 7.32
N GLU A 444 -16.23 14.13 8.13
CA GLU A 444 -17.42 13.32 8.43
C GLU A 444 -18.27 13.10 7.18
N GLU A 445 -18.47 14.13 6.37
CA GLU A 445 -19.15 14.02 5.08
C GLU A 445 -18.43 13.08 4.13
N ALA A 446 -17.11 13.19 4.00
CA ALA A 446 -16.31 12.32 3.14
C ALA A 446 -16.36 10.86 3.58
N ALA A 447 -16.23 10.58 4.87
CA ALA A 447 -16.32 9.22 5.41
C ALA A 447 -17.72 8.61 5.22
N ALA A 448 -18.78 9.38 5.49
CA ALA A 448 -20.15 8.93 5.30
C ALA A 448 -20.47 8.68 3.82
N ASP A 449 -20.02 9.56 2.93
CA ASP A 449 -20.22 9.44 1.49
C ASP A 449 -19.50 8.23 0.91
N HIS A 450 -18.23 7.99 1.29
CA HIS A 450 -17.50 6.79 0.89
C HIS A 450 -18.24 5.52 1.31
N ARG A 451 -18.76 5.45 2.55
CA ARG A 451 -19.52 4.29 3.01
C ARG A 451 -20.83 4.12 2.24
N ALA A 452 -21.55 5.22 1.97
CA ALA A 452 -22.79 5.19 1.19
C ALA A 452 -22.53 4.66 -0.24
N ARG A 453 -21.49 5.15 -0.92
CA ARG A 453 -21.10 4.66 -2.25
C ARG A 453 -20.71 3.19 -2.22
N TRP A 454 -19.89 2.78 -1.26
CA TRP A 454 -19.48 1.39 -1.11
C TRP A 454 -20.71 0.48 -0.95
N ARG A 455 -21.68 0.87 -0.11
CA ARG A 455 -22.93 0.11 0.04
C ARG A 455 -23.71 0.06 -1.28
N ALA A 456 -23.88 1.21 -1.93
CA ALA A 456 -24.60 1.29 -3.20
C ALA A 456 -23.99 0.38 -4.27
N HIS A 457 -22.66 0.27 -4.33
CA HIS A 457 -21.94 -0.59 -5.27
C HIS A 457 -21.99 -2.07 -4.89
N HIS A 458 -21.72 -2.41 -3.63
CA HIS A 458 -21.42 -3.78 -3.22
C HIS A 458 -22.54 -4.52 -2.52
N LEU A 459 -23.61 -3.84 -2.10
CA LEU A 459 -24.70 -4.49 -1.38
C LEU A 459 -25.93 -4.64 -2.26
N ARG A 460 -26.63 -5.76 -2.11
CA ARG A 460 -27.90 -6.06 -2.79
C ARG A 460 -28.94 -6.46 -1.76
N PRO A 461 -30.03 -5.68 -1.60
CA PRO A 461 -31.16 -6.13 -0.81
C PRO A 461 -31.72 -7.47 -1.34
N PRO A 462 -32.44 -8.26 -0.51
CA PRO A 462 -33.01 -9.53 -0.96
C PRO A 462 -33.92 -9.36 -2.18
N ALA A 463 -33.68 -10.15 -3.24
CA ALA A 463 -34.36 -9.99 -4.52
C ALA A 463 -35.90 -10.02 -4.41
N LYS A 464 -36.44 -10.92 -3.58
CA LYS A 464 -37.89 -11.01 -3.32
C LYS A 464 -38.46 -9.73 -2.71
N ALA A 465 -37.74 -9.13 -1.75
CA ALA A 465 -38.17 -7.89 -1.11
C ALA A 465 -38.14 -6.71 -2.09
N VAL A 466 -37.16 -6.69 -3.00
CA VAL A 466 -37.10 -5.68 -4.09
C VAL A 466 -38.29 -5.85 -5.03
N GLU A 467 -38.63 -7.06 -5.46
CA GLU A 467 -39.79 -7.31 -6.31
C GLU A 467 -41.11 -6.89 -5.65
N GLU A 468 -41.29 -7.20 -4.37
CA GLU A 468 -42.44 -6.80 -3.57
C GLU A 468 -42.54 -5.27 -3.47
N ALA A 469 -41.41 -4.60 -3.21
CA ALA A 469 -41.35 -3.14 -3.14
C ALA A 469 -41.75 -2.50 -4.47
N VAL A 470 -41.24 -3.04 -5.58
CA VAL A 470 -41.56 -2.55 -6.92
C VAL A 470 -43.05 -2.77 -7.24
N ARG A 471 -43.68 -3.86 -6.79
CA ARG A 471 -45.14 -4.08 -6.89
C ARG A 471 -45.94 -3.12 -6.00
N ALA A 472 -45.49 -2.86 -4.77
CA ALA A 472 -46.12 -1.93 -3.84
C ALA A 472 -46.11 -0.50 -4.39
N TRP A 473 -44.95 -0.05 -4.89
CA TRP A 473 -44.78 1.25 -5.55
C TRP A 473 -45.75 1.45 -6.72
N GLN A 474 -45.87 0.45 -7.61
CA GLN A 474 -46.79 0.53 -8.75
C GLN A 474 -48.26 0.63 -8.36
N ARG A 475 -48.67 0.02 -7.25
CA ARG A 475 -50.04 0.11 -6.75
C ARG A 475 -50.31 1.39 -5.96
N GLY A 476 -49.30 2.25 -5.79
CA GLY A 476 -49.42 3.47 -4.99
C GLY A 476 -49.57 3.19 -3.50
N ALA A 477 -48.96 2.11 -2.98
CA ALA A 477 -48.94 1.85 -1.54
C ALA A 477 -48.23 2.98 -0.79
N GLU A 478 -48.71 3.30 0.41
CA GLU A 478 -48.14 4.37 1.24
C GLU A 478 -46.74 4.03 1.76
N GLU A 479 -46.44 2.75 1.97
CA GLU A 479 -45.22 2.27 2.61
C GLU A 479 -44.52 1.14 1.81
N PRO A 480 -43.18 1.02 1.91
CA PRO A 480 -42.44 -0.11 1.36
C PRO A 480 -42.61 -1.37 2.21
N PRO A 481 -42.41 -2.57 1.65
CA PRO A 481 -42.42 -3.79 2.45
C PRO A 481 -41.27 -3.79 3.46
N SER A 482 -41.57 -4.12 4.71
CA SER A 482 -40.57 -4.19 5.79
C SER A 482 -39.42 -5.15 5.52
N ALA A 483 -39.66 -6.19 4.70
CA ALA A 483 -38.64 -7.13 4.25
C ALA A 483 -37.48 -6.48 3.49
N LEU A 484 -37.68 -5.28 2.91
CA LEU A 484 -36.61 -4.52 2.24
C LEU A 484 -35.54 -4.02 3.23
N ALA A 485 -35.87 -3.95 4.53
CA ALA A 485 -34.94 -3.57 5.58
C ALA A 485 -34.00 -4.70 6.04
N ALA A 486 -34.20 -5.94 5.54
CA ALA A 486 -33.36 -7.08 5.87
C ALA A 486 -31.88 -6.86 5.45
N GLU A 487 -30.98 -7.62 6.10
CA GLU A 487 -29.54 -7.52 5.83
C GLU A 487 -29.24 -7.82 4.35
N PRO A 488 -28.58 -6.91 3.63
CA PRO A 488 -28.27 -7.11 2.23
C PRO A 488 -27.14 -8.12 2.02
N LEU A 489 -27.12 -8.74 0.85
CA LEU A 489 -26.06 -9.63 0.41
C LEU A 489 -24.89 -8.82 -0.16
N LEU A 490 -23.67 -9.23 0.18
CA LEU A 490 -22.46 -8.69 -0.45
C LEU A 490 -22.31 -9.29 -1.85
N ALA A 491 -22.34 -8.43 -2.86
CA ALA A 491 -22.05 -8.70 -4.25
C ALA A 491 -20.99 -7.71 -4.74
N PRO A 492 -19.69 -8.07 -4.68
CA PRO A 492 -18.61 -7.20 -5.12
C PRO A 492 -18.84 -6.69 -6.54
N ASP A 493 -18.53 -5.41 -6.74
CA ASP A 493 -18.64 -4.73 -8.04
C ASP A 493 -17.20 -4.44 -8.45
N GLU A 494 -16.68 -5.14 -9.45
CA GLU A 494 -15.27 -5.00 -9.84
C GLU A 494 -15.00 -3.68 -10.60
N GLY A 495 -16.05 -3.01 -11.05
CA GLY A 495 -15.98 -1.77 -11.84
C GLY A 495 -15.95 -0.49 -11.01
N VAL A 496 -16.18 -0.56 -9.70
CA VAL A 496 -16.19 0.64 -8.84
C VAL A 496 -14.83 1.34 -8.86
N ARG A 497 -14.83 2.66 -8.98
CA ARG A 497 -13.64 3.50 -8.89
C ARG A 497 -14.01 4.81 -8.19
N PHE A 498 -13.03 5.42 -7.51
CA PHE A 498 -13.11 6.80 -7.00
C PHE A 498 -14.20 7.02 -5.93
N SER A 499 -14.41 6.06 -5.04
CA SER A 499 -15.34 6.22 -3.89
C SER A 499 -14.86 7.30 -2.90
N ASP A 500 -13.61 7.73 -3.03
CA ASP A 500 -12.95 8.77 -2.26
C ASP A 500 -13.11 10.18 -2.84
N SER A 501 -13.84 10.38 -3.95
CA SER A 501 -13.90 11.70 -4.64
C SER A 501 -14.32 12.85 -3.72
N THR A 502 -15.25 12.63 -2.78
CA THR A 502 -15.63 13.64 -1.79
C THR A 502 -14.46 14.05 -0.91
N ALA A 503 -13.61 13.11 -0.49
CA ALA A 503 -12.41 13.41 0.29
C ALA A 503 -11.40 14.20 -0.54
N VAL A 504 -11.17 13.80 -1.80
CA VAL A 504 -10.24 14.50 -2.72
C VAL A 504 -10.70 15.93 -3.00
N LEU A 505 -11.99 16.14 -3.25
CA LEU A 505 -12.56 17.48 -3.41
C LEU A 505 -12.42 18.33 -2.14
N ALA A 506 -12.61 17.74 -0.94
CA ALA A 506 -12.39 18.45 0.31
C ALA A 506 -10.92 18.86 0.51
N ARG A 507 -9.96 17.99 0.14
CA ARG A 507 -8.53 18.31 0.19
C ARG A 507 -8.18 19.46 -0.75
N HIS A 508 -8.70 19.45 -1.97
CA HIS A 508 -8.57 20.56 -2.90
C HIS A 508 -9.20 21.84 -2.36
N HIS A 509 -10.40 21.77 -1.81
CA HIS A 509 -11.09 22.92 -1.24
C HIS A 509 -10.30 23.58 -0.11
N LEU A 510 -9.63 22.79 0.74
CA LEU A 510 -8.86 23.27 1.87
C LEU A 510 -7.43 23.71 1.49
N GLY A 511 -6.76 22.97 0.60
CA GLY A 511 -5.35 23.19 0.25
C GLY A 511 -5.11 24.06 -0.99
N ASP A 512 -6.10 24.19 -1.88
CA ASP A 512 -6.03 25.04 -3.07
C ASP A 512 -7.43 25.57 -3.43
N PRO A 513 -7.98 26.51 -2.65
CA PRO A 513 -9.37 26.93 -2.81
C PRO A 513 -9.68 27.47 -4.21
N GLY A 514 -8.71 28.06 -4.92
CA GLY A 514 -8.88 28.66 -6.26
C GLY A 514 -8.53 27.74 -7.43
N GLY A 515 -8.17 26.49 -7.16
CA GLY A 515 -7.59 25.58 -8.15
C GLY A 515 -8.53 25.16 -9.28
N ALA A 516 -7.92 24.49 -10.27
CA ALA A 516 -8.62 24.01 -11.47
C ALA A 516 -9.68 22.92 -11.20
N TRP A 517 -9.65 22.30 -10.02
CA TRP A 517 -10.61 21.29 -9.55
C TRP A 517 -12.07 21.74 -9.59
N ARG A 518 -12.32 23.07 -9.57
CA ARG A 518 -13.66 23.66 -9.66
C ARG A 518 -14.32 23.47 -11.03
N ARG A 519 -13.52 23.20 -12.07
CA ARG A 519 -14.03 23.01 -13.43
C ARG A 519 -14.53 21.56 -13.60
N PRO A 520 -15.53 21.32 -14.47
CA PRO A 520 -15.94 19.95 -14.80
C PRO A 520 -14.74 19.10 -15.25
N GLY A 521 -14.59 17.91 -14.67
CA GLY A 521 -13.46 17.02 -14.94
C GLY A 521 -12.13 17.44 -14.31
N GLY A 522 -12.14 18.40 -13.37
CA GLY A 522 -10.92 18.82 -12.67
C GLY A 522 -10.44 17.84 -11.58
N VAL A 523 -11.27 16.85 -11.22
CA VAL A 523 -10.94 15.74 -10.31
C VAL A 523 -11.58 14.48 -10.89
N ASP A 524 -10.81 13.40 -11.01
CA ASP A 524 -11.30 12.15 -11.57
C ASP A 524 -12.35 11.51 -10.67
N GLY A 525 -13.43 11.04 -11.29
CA GLY A 525 -14.58 10.45 -10.60
C GLY A 525 -15.48 11.44 -9.85
N ALA A 526 -15.14 12.73 -9.80
CA ALA A 526 -15.98 13.75 -9.19
C ALA A 526 -17.08 14.24 -10.14
N ASP A 527 -18.31 14.25 -9.63
CA ASP A 527 -19.46 14.82 -10.31
C ASP A 527 -19.46 16.36 -10.19
N PRO A 528 -19.73 17.13 -11.26
CA PRO A 528 -19.89 18.58 -11.16
C PRO A 528 -20.91 19.03 -10.10
N ALA A 529 -21.92 18.21 -9.78
CA ALA A 529 -22.87 18.49 -8.71
C ALA A 529 -22.24 18.38 -7.30
N GLU A 530 -21.17 17.60 -7.10
CA GLU A 530 -20.43 17.56 -5.84
C GLU A 530 -19.66 18.86 -5.59
N VAL A 531 -19.13 19.50 -6.64
CA VAL A 531 -18.50 20.82 -6.55
C VAL A 531 -19.54 21.86 -6.10
N ARG A 532 -20.78 21.78 -6.59
CA ARG A 532 -21.89 22.63 -6.13
C ARG A 532 -22.21 22.42 -4.65
N LEU A 533 -22.19 21.17 -4.17
CA LEU A 533 -22.38 20.87 -2.75
C LEU A 533 -21.32 21.55 -1.87
N LEU A 534 -20.06 21.54 -2.28
CA LEU A 534 -18.98 22.22 -1.54
C LEU A 534 -19.15 23.74 -1.48
N HIS A 535 -19.82 24.32 -2.47
CA HIS A 535 -20.14 25.76 -2.50
C HIS A 535 -21.50 26.11 -1.89
N GLY A 536 -22.19 25.14 -1.27
CA GLY A 536 -23.49 25.37 -0.63
C GLY A 536 -24.66 25.54 -1.60
N ALA A 537 -24.47 25.25 -2.89
CA ALA A 537 -25.53 25.29 -3.91
C ALA A 537 -26.37 23.99 -3.88
N TYR A 538 -26.98 23.70 -2.74
CA TYR A 538 -27.68 22.43 -2.48
C TYR A 538 -28.88 22.18 -3.40
N ALA A 539 -29.66 23.22 -3.72
CA ALA A 539 -30.82 23.09 -4.61
C ALA A 539 -30.42 22.73 -6.05
N GLU A 540 -29.36 23.36 -6.57
CA GLU A 540 -28.80 23.06 -7.89
C GLU A 540 -28.16 21.68 -7.93
N ALA A 541 -27.43 21.29 -6.88
CA ALA A 541 -26.88 19.94 -6.76
C ALA A 541 -27.99 18.89 -6.72
N ARG A 542 -29.07 19.14 -5.96
CA ARG A 542 -30.25 18.26 -5.89
C ARG A 542 -30.88 18.05 -7.27
N ALA A 543 -31.14 19.14 -8.00
CA ALA A 543 -31.71 19.07 -9.35
C ALA A 543 -30.79 18.26 -10.28
N ALA A 544 -29.48 18.54 -10.28
CA ALA A 544 -28.53 17.85 -11.14
C ALA A 544 -28.42 16.33 -10.83
N PHE A 545 -28.41 15.94 -9.55
CA PHE A 545 -28.41 14.52 -9.19
C PHE A 545 -29.74 13.83 -9.52
N ALA A 546 -30.87 14.51 -9.33
CA ALA A 546 -32.18 13.97 -9.67
C ALA A 546 -32.29 13.72 -11.18
N ASP A 547 -31.96 14.72 -12.00
CA ASP A 547 -31.94 14.61 -13.47
C ASP A 547 -31.05 13.45 -13.93
N ARG A 548 -29.87 13.32 -13.33
CA ARG A 548 -28.93 12.26 -13.65
C ARG A 548 -29.45 10.87 -13.27
N LEU A 549 -30.08 10.71 -12.10
CA LEU A 549 -30.65 9.43 -11.65
C LEU A 549 -31.90 9.00 -12.42
N SER A 550 -32.60 9.97 -13.03
CA SER A 550 -33.71 9.74 -13.93
C SER A 550 -33.28 9.28 -15.33
N ALA A 551 -32.02 9.49 -15.73
CA ALA A 551 -31.47 9.03 -17.00
C ALA A 551 -31.12 7.52 -17.00
N GLU A 552 -31.10 6.92 -18.19
CA GLU A 552 -30.58 5.57 -18.39
C GLU A 552 -29.05 5.55 -18.16
N GLY A 553 -28.54 4.48 -17.54
CA GLY A 553 -27.10 4.37 -17.24
C GLY A 553 -26.59 5.32 -16.14
N ALA A 554 -27.49 5.83 -15.28
CA ALA A 554 -27.11 6.71 -14.18
C ALA A 554 -26.00 6.10 -13.30
N PRO A 555 -24.94 6.86 -12.95
CA PRO A 555 -23.88 6.38 -12.11
C PRO A 555 -24.40 6.08 -10.70
N VAL A 556 -23.98 4.93 -10.16
CA VAL A 556 -24.39 4.44 -8.83
C VAL A 556 -24.04 5.44 -7.72
N SER A 557 -22.92 6.15 -7.85
CA SER A 557 -22.45 7.16 -6.90
C SER A 557 -23.41 8.34 -6.74
N ALA A 558 -24.26 8.64 -7.74
CA ALA A 558 -25.19 9.77 -7.69
C ALA A 558 -26.25 9.64 -6.57
N TRP A 559 -26.56 8.43 -6.09
CA TRP A 559 -27.49 8.25 -4.97
C TRP A 559 -26.95 8.86 -3.67
N ALA A 560 -25.66 8.68 -3.37
CA ALA A 560 -25.02 9.26 -2.20
C ALA A 560 -24.97 10.80 -2.30
N GLY A 561 -24.62 11.31 -3.49
CA GLY A 561 -24.64 12.74 -3.81
C GLY A 561 -26.03 13.38 -3.63
N LEU A 562 -27.08 12.72 -4.13
CA LEU A 562 -28.46 13.17 -3.92
C LEU A 562 -28.82 13.21 -2.42
N GLY A 563 -28.44 12.19 -1.66
CA GLY A 563 -28.65 12.14 -0.21
C GLY A 563 -28.00 13.33 0.52
N ARG A 564 -26.80 13.72 0.12
CA ARG A 564 -26.12 14.93 0.65
C ARG A 564 -26.83 16.22 0.26
N ALA A 565 -27.29 16.33 -0.99
CA ALA A 565 -28.02 17.50 -1.46
C ALA A 565 -29.36 17.70 -0.72
N LEU A 566 -30.06 16.60 -0.41
CA LEU A 566 -31.32 16.62 0.32
C LEU A 566 -31.16 16.95 1.80
N ALA A 567 -29.99 16.67 2.41
CA ALA A 567 -29.76 16.86 3.84
C ALA A 567 -29.84 18.33 4.30
N ALA A 568 -29.70 19.29 3.38
CA ALA A 568 -29.81 20.72 3.67
C ALA A 568 -31.26 21.20 3.89
N ASP A 569 -32.27 20.43 3.45
CA ASP A 569 -33.68 20.77 3.55
C ASP A 569 -34.39 19.84 4.55
N PRO A 570 -34.91 20.37 5.68
CA PRO A 570 -35.64 19.57 6.66
C PRO A 570 -36.82 18.78 6.08
N ALA A 571 -37.45 19.25 5.00
CA ALA A 571 -38.56 18.56 4.33
C ALA A 571 -38.14 17.21 3.72
N HIS A 572 -36.84 17.02 3.48
CA HIS A 572 -36.29 15.80 2.87
C HIS A 572 -35.45 14.96 3.83
N ARG A 573 -35.52 15.21 5.14
CA ARG A 573 -34.68 14.56 6.16
C ARG A 573 -34.72 13.03 6.08
N ALA A 574 -35.92 12.43 5.94
CA ALA A 574 -36.07 10.97 5.86
C ALA A 574 -35.40 10.40 4.60
N ALA A 575 -35.66 10.99 3.43
CA ALA A 575 -35.05 10.60 2.16
C ALA A 575 -33.51 10.76 2.20
N ALA A 576 -33.01 11.87 2.75
CA ALA A 576 -31.58 12.09 2.94
C ALA A 576 -30.94 11.02 3.85
N GLY A 577 -31.62 10.66 4.95
CA GLY A 577 -31.18 9.59 5.85
C GLY A 577 -31.09 8.24 5.15
N LEU A 578 -32.13 7.85 4.40
CA LEU A 578 -32.12 6.61 3.62
C LEU A 578 -30.95 6.60 2.62
N LEU A 579 -30.75 7.64 1.83
CA LEU A 579 -29.72 7.65 0.79
C LEU A 579 -28.29 7.72 1.35
N ARG A 580 -28.10 8.29 2.55
CA ARG A 580 -26.79 8.34 3.21
C ARG A 580 -26.42 7.03 3.93
N HIS A 581 -27.40 6.21 4.29
CA HIS A 581 -27.16 5.00 5.09
C HIS A 581 -27.49 3.69 4.36
N HIS A 582 -28.47 3.71 3.46
CA HIS A 582 -28.99 2.55 2.73
C HIS A 582 -29.27 2.84 1.24
N PRO A 583 -28.37 3.51 0.49
CA PRO A 583 -28.59 3.85 -0.93
C PRO A 583 -28.77 2.63 -1.82
N GLU A 584 -28.26 1.45 -1.42
CA GLU A 584 -28.45 0.20 -2.15
C GLU A 584 -29.92 -0.19 -2.32
N ARG A 585 -30.80 0.24 -1.39
CA ARG A 585 -32.24 -0.01 -1.46
C ARG A 585 -32.89 0.82 -2.56
N ALA A 586 -32.59 2.11 -2.60
CA ALA A 586 -33.09 3.01 -3.64
C ALA A 586 -32.60 2.60 -5.02
N ARG A 587 -31.30 2.27 -5.15
CA ARG A 587 -30.72 1.72 -6.39
C ARG A 587 -31.47 0.47 -6.83
N ALA A 588 -31.57 -0.55 -5.97
CA ALA A 588 -32.14 -1.83 -6.35
C ALA A 588 -33.61 -1.73 -6.79
N VAL A 589 -34.42 -0.93 -6.09
CA VAL A 589 -35.82 -0.69 -6.45
C VAL A 589 -35.94 0.11 -7.76
N GLN A 590 -35.12 1.15 -7.96
CA GLN A 590 -35.11 1.92 -9.21
C GLN A 590 -34.71 1.06 -10.41
N ASP A 591 -33.65 0.27 -10.29
CA ASP A 591 -33.16 -0.60 -11.37
C ASP A 591 -34.19 -1.68 -11.72
N ALA A 592 -34.80 -2.32 -10.72
CA ALA A 592 -35.86 -3.31 -10.92
C ALA A 592 -37.15 -2.69 -11.48
N LEU A 593 -37.50 -1.47 -11.08
CA LEU A 593 -38.64 -0.73 -11.63
C LEU A 593 -38.42 -0.39 -13.11
N ALA A 594 -37.23 0.10 -13.45
CA ALA A 594 -36.85 0.41 -14.83
C ALA A 594 -36.86 -0.86 -15.70
N ALA A 595 -36.26 -1.95 -15.23
CA ALA A 595 -36.26 -3.23 -15.95
C ALA A 595 -37.66 -3.77 -16.22
N ARG A 596 -38.61 -3.59 -15.28
CA ARG A 596 -39.98 -4.10 -15.42
C ARG A 596 -40.92 -3.20 -16.22
N THR A 597 -40.71 -1.88 -16.18
CA THR A 597 -41.67 -0.90 -16.75
C THR A 597 -41.14 -0.09 -17.91
N GLY A 598 -39.83 -0.14 -18.17
CA GLY A 598 -39.14 0.76 -19.09
C GLY A 598 -39.10 2.21 -18.60
N ARG A 599 -39.52 2.50 -17.36
CA ARG A 599 -39.57 3.86 -16.80
C ARG A 599 -38.88 3.92 -15.44
N ARG A 600 -38.15 5.01 -15.22
CA ARG A 600 -37.52 5.36 -13.94
C ARG A 600 -38.47 6.23 -13.11
N ALA A 601 -38.51 6.01 -11.79
CA ALA A 601 -39.25 6.89 -10.89
C ALA A 601 -38.46 8.19 -10.64
N ASP A 602 -39.16 9.24 -10.21
CA ASP A 602 -38.51 10.41 -9.61
C ASP A 602 -37.69 9.96 -8.39
N PRO A 603 -36.36 10.18 -8.37
CA PRO A 603 -35.48 9.60 -7.36
C PRO A 603 -35.71 10.20 -5.97
N VAL A 604 -36.17 11.46 -5.88
CA VAL A 604 -36.47 12.11 -4.60
C VAL A 604 -37.73 11.52 -3.99
N ARG A 605 -38.80 11.37 -4.79
CA ARG A 605 -40.06 10.75 -4.36
C ARG A 605 -39.86 9.27 -4.00
N LEU A 606 -39.06 8.53 -4.77
CA LEU A 606 -38.74 7.14 -4.46
C LEU A 606 -37.99 7.04 -3.13
N ALA A 607 -36.97 7.86 -2.92
CA ALA A 607 -36.23 7.89 -1.67
C ALA A 607 -37.10 8.29 -0.46
N ALA A 608 -38.04 9.24 -0.64
CA ALA A 608 -38.96 9.62 0.41
C ALA A 608 -39.91 8.48 0.80
N TRP A 609 -40.46 7.76 -0.18
CA TRP A 609 -41.32 6.59 0.07
C TRP A 609 -40.57 5.44 0.75
N LEU A 610 -39.35 5.16 0.30
CA LEU A 610 -38.51 4.11 0.89
C LEU A 610 -38.03 4.42 2.32
N ALA A 611 -38.16 5.67 2.76
CA ALA A 611 -37.72 6.13 4.07
C ALA A 611 -38.82 6.16 5.13
N VAL A 612 -40.07 5.85 4.73
CA VAL A 612 -41.19 5.54 5.64
C VAL A 612 -40.95 4.15 6.22
#